data_AF-A0A2S2PMX5-F1
#
_entry.id   AF-A0A2S2PMX5-F1
#
_cell.length_a   1.000
_cell.length_b   1.000
_cell.length_c   1.000
_cell.angle_alpha   90.00
_cell.angle_beta   90.00
_cell.angle_gamma   90.00
#
_symmetry.space_group_name_H-M   'P 1'
#
loop_
_entity.id
_entity.type
_entity.pdbx_description
1 polymer ?
#
loop_
_entity_poly.entity_id
_entity_poly.type
_entity_poly.pdbx_seq_one_letter_code
_entity_poly.pdbx_strand_id
1 'polypeptide(L)'
;MRSTDGLLALLWVIIAIAVTAKTPRVAAATCPQPSDAIRRCKCSSRDNEIQIWCSHGDSKTIFDELKQLASSVTDPIDELILENNAISSMPANAFSTLKIIRLMLRENGIQKVASNWLSDQETSILELFIVEAELRSFPEESLMVLPRLEALSLIAGSLTRLPIISGLARLRYVQIEASSLINMGTGNFLGLPFLEQLHITGSPKMQKLDVGTVQDLPRLFLLNFTDCGITWMHPRAFARLPSLLELSLVGNKLADASNIGGAIRDLTSLTTIRLDRNELEFINEATFVDIPSLRHVYLSTNKISDIRRGAFHRMPNLKSIDISKNQVRHIHPESFTPVRDNNLEELWLSENSIDNAMTIRLILDMFPKLRFLDVSRNQLQDIIYGSVQGHSRLEMLYLEHNKLQRVGRETFTAMPMLRELRLANNSLSNYLAIPLWNLPMLKGLDISFNKFDKLERRMLATLPSLRRFDISHNAVSSLDPTTFIDTPNLEHINISHNNIDSINSLTLTHLYHLYEFDASYNRLNHFVGGMPRAIEYLYLSHNKIMSLPSDSSTDLHLPALKLLDVSDNGIHRVPANSLTALNLLR
;
A
#
# COMPACT_ATOMS: atom_id res chain seq x y z
N MET A 1 20.18 9.15 6.77
CA MET A 1 20.09 10.50 6.19
C MET A 1 19.62 10.35 4.75
N ARG A 2 18.61 11.14 4.34
CA ARG A 2 17.71 10.96 3.16
C ARG A 2 16.56 9.96 3.37
N SER A 3 15.54 10.36 4.13
CA SER A 3 14.17 9.83 3.99
C SER A 3 13.07 10.84 4.38
N THR A 4 13.41 12.10 4.67
CA THR A 4 12.47 13.13 5.14
C THR A 4 11.69 13.79 4.00
N ASP A 5 12.19 13.71 2.76
CA ASP A 5 11.58 14.42 1.61
C ASP A 5 10.31 13.71 1.07
N GLY A 6 10.15 12.41 1.34
CA GLY A 6 8.99 11.62 0.86
C GLY A 6 7.73 11.76 1.72
N LEU A 7 7.87 12.06 3.02
CA LEU A 7 6.74 12.30 3.93
C LEU A 7 6.15 13.72 3.76
N LEU A 8 6.99 14.70 3.41
CA LEU A 8 6.58 16.07 3.12
C LEU A 8 5.70 16.16 1.86
N ALA A 9 5.97 15.37 0.82
CA ALA A 9 5.16 15.34 -0.40
C ALA A 9 3.74 14.76 -0.15
N LEU A 10 3.60 13.80 0.78
CA LEU A 10 2.29 13.26 1.17
C LEU A 10 1.45 14.27 1.99
N LEU A 11 2.10 15.14 2.77
CA LEU A 11 1.41 16.20 3.52
C LEU A 11 0.69 17.17 2.57
N TRP A 12 1.33 17.55 1.48
CA TRP A 12 0.76 18.45 0.45
C TRP A 12 -0.43 17.84 -0.31
N VAL A 13 -0.42 16.52 -0.55
CA VAL A 13 -1.52 15.85 -1.28
C VAL A 13 -2.76 15.66 -0.39
N ILE A 14 -2.59 15.45 0.92
CA ILE A 14 -3.73 15.28 1.84
C ILE A 14 -4.39 16.63 2.18
N ILE A 15 -3.62 17.71 2.32
CA ILE A 15 -4.16 19.06 2.54
C ILE A 15 -4.92 19.57 1.31
N ALA A 16 -4.47 19.24 0.10
CA ALA A 16 -5.11 19.67 -1.15
C ALA A 16 -6.56 19.14 -1.35
N ILE A 17 -6.96 18.08 -0.64
CA ILE A 17 -8.28 17.44 -0.79
C ILE A 17 -9.35 18.08 0.12
N ALA A 18 -8.98 18.90 1.11
CA ALA A 18 -9.94 19.36 2.13
C ALA A 18 -10.78 20.60 1.78
N VAL A 19 -10.35 21.51 0.89
CA VAL A 19 -11.13 22.74 0.57
C VAL A 19 -10.83 23.26 -0.84
N THR A 20 -11.67 22.94 -1.83
CA THR A 20 -11.73 23.69 -3.09
C THR A 20 -13.12 24.22 -3.36
N ALA A 21 -13.42 25.40 -2.79
CA ALA A 21 -14.42 26.32 -3.32
C ALA A 21 -13.96 27.75 -3.01
N LYS A 22 -13.32 28.41 -3.97
CA LYS A 22 -12.83 29.79 -3.84
C LYS A 22 -13.78 30.76 -4.54
N THR A 23 -14.16 31.82 -3.84
CA THR A 23 -14.81 33.00 -4.42
C THR A 23 -13.75 33.95 -5.00
N PRO A 24 -13.91 34.50 -6.21
CA PRO A 24 -12.89 35.34 -6.82
C PRO A 24 -12.85 36.73 -6.15
N ARG A 25 -11.65 37.20 -5.75
CA ARG A 25 -11.41 38.59 -5.33
C ARG A 25 -11.44 39.53 -6.55
N VAL A 26 -12.08 40.69 -6.38
CA VAL A 26 -12.39 41.69 -7.43
C VAL A 26 -11.27 42.73 -7.65
N ALA A 27 -10.25 42.76 -6.80
CA ALA A 27 -9.09 43.65 -6.92
C ALA A 27 -7.77 42.85 -6.93
N ALA A 28 -6.81 43.28 -7.75
CA ALA A 28 -5.48 42.66 -7.83
C ALA A 28 -4.73 42.91 -6.51
N ALA A 29 -4.56 41.87 -5.71
CA ALA A 29 -3.82 41.92 -4.47
C ALA A 29 -2.33 42.17 -4.80
N THR A 30 -1.80 43.34 -4.45
CA THR A 30 -0.44 43.76 -4.86
C THR A 30 0.54 43.75 -3.70
N CYS A 31 1.57 42.92 -3.82
CA CYS A 31 2.75 43.02 -2.96
C CYS A 31 3.47 44.36 -3.19
N PRO A 32 4.07 44.96 -2.15
CA PRO A 32 4.86 46.18 -2.29
C PRO A 32 6.07 45.92 -3.19
N GLN A 33 6.52 46.97 -3.90
CA GLN A 33 7.73 46.91 -4.72
C GLN A 33 8.94 46.52 -3.83
N PRO A 34 9.82 45.63 -4.28
CA PRO A 34 10.95 45.15 -3.48
C PRO A 34 11.83 46.33 -3.06
N SER A 35 11.91 46.57 -1.75
CA SER A 35 12.80 47.58 -1.16
C SER A 35 14.07 46.92 -0.67
N ASP A 36 15.22 47.60 -0.76
CA ASP A 36 16.51 47.11 -0.25
C ASP A 36 16.51 46.81 1.26
N ALA A 37 15.50 47.29 1.98
CA ALA A 37 15.29 47.14 3.42
C ALA A 37 14.65 45.79 3.82
N ILE A 38 13.98 45.08 2.90
CA ILE A 38 13.30 43.82 3.18
C ILE A 38 13.98 42.71 2.39
N ARG A 39 14.89 41.98 3.02
CA ARG A 39 15.72 40.96 2.34
C ARG A 39 15.31 39.53 2.66
N ARG A 40 14.77 39.29 3.85
CA ARG A 40 14.50 37.95 4.36
C ARG A 40 13.06 37.52 4.11
N CYS A 41 12.12 38.45 4.18
CA CYS A 41 10.69 38.24 3.94
C CYS A 41 10.27 38.69 2.54
N LYS A 42 10.14 37.75 1.60
CA LYS A 42 9.71 38.05 0.23
C LYS A 42 8.19 37.94 0.12
N CYS A 43 7.55 39.00 -0.37
CA CYS A 43 6.14 38.99 -0.74
C CYS A 43 6.01 38.63 -2.23
N SER A 44 5.13 37.69 -2.55
CA SER A 44 4.75 37.36 -3.92
C SER A 44 3.23 37.32 -4.07
N SER A 45 2.74 37.71 -5.24
CA SER A 45 1.33 37.63 -5.59
C SER A 45 1.18 36.75 -6.81
N ARG A 46 0.41 35.66 -6.70
CA ARG A 46 0.12 34.73 -7.78
C ARG A 46 -1.38 34.42 -7.76
N ASP A 47 -2.05 34.59 -8.90
CA ASP A 47 -3.48 34.28 -9.03
C ASP A 47 -4.40 34.98 -7.99
N ASN A 48 -4.08 36.24 -7.63
CA ASN A 48 -4.72 37.03 -6.55
C ASN A 48 -4.51 36.50 -5.12
N GLU A 49 -3.56 35.59 -4.91
CA GLU A 49 -3.14 35.12 -3.60
C GLU A 49 -1.85 35.79 -3.16
N ILE A 50 -1.83 36.32 -1.95
CA ILE A 50 -0.63 36.90 -1.34
C ILE A 50 0.07 35.82 -0.51
N GLN A 51 1.33 35.55 -0.89
CA GLN A 51 2.21 34.68 -0.14
C GLN A 51 3.42 35.47 0.36
N ILE A 52 3.73 35.33 1.65
CA ILE A 52 4.94 35.90 2.25
C ILE A 52 5.84 34.77 2.74
N TRP A 53 7.09 34.76 2.30
CA TRP A 53 8.08 33.76 2.70
C TRP A 53 9.28 34.43 3.36
N CYS A 54 9.45 34.15 4.65
CA CYS A 54 10.55 34.62 5.48
C CYS A 54 11.56 33.49 5.76
N SER A 55 12.84 33.67 5.42
CA SER A 55 13.87 32.65 5.68
C SER A 55 15.26 33.18 6.02
N HIS A 56 16.05 32.33 6.70
CA HIS A 56 17.46 32.54 7.04
C HIS A 56 17.74 33.80 7.92
N GLY A 57 16.74 34.36 8.61
CA GLY A 57 16.90 35.50 9.51
C GLY A 57 16.93 35.12 10.99
N ASP A 58 17.32 36.08 11.84
CA ASP A 58 17.14 35.95 13.30
C ASP A 58 15.75 36.48 13.72
N SER A 59 15.33 36.18 14.96
CA SER A 59 14.01 36.60 15.46
C SER A 59 13.75 38.10 15.27
N LYS A 60 14.70 38.97 15.63
CA LYS A 60 14.49 40.42 15.56
C LYS A 60 14.30 40.90 14.12
N THR A 61 15.19 40.49 13.21
CA THR A 61 15.17 40.88 11.81
C THR A 61 13.88 40.44 11.11
N ILE A 62 13.43 39.21 11.34
CA ILE A 62 12.21 38.68 10.72
C ILE A 62 10.97 39.46 11.17
N PHE A 63 10.79 39.69 12.47
CA PHE A 63 9.61 40.39 12.97
C PHE A 63 9.63 41.90 12.69
N ASP A 64 10.80 42.52 12.56
CA ASP A 64 10.92 43.92 12.12
C ASP A 64 10.54 44.06 10.63
N GLU A 65 11.01 43.15 9.76
CA GLU A 65 10.61 43.12 8.34
C GLU A 65 9.12 42.81 8.17
N LEU A 66 8.55 41.89 8.97
CA LEU A 66 7.12 41.58 8.94
C LEU A 66 6.26 42.79 9.35
N LYS A 67 6.65 43.55 10.37
CA LYS A 67 5.95 44.79 10.75
C LYS A 67 6.01 45.84 9.64
N GLN A 68 7.14 45.94 8.94
CA GLN A 68 7.26 46.84 7.81
C GLN A 68 6.33 46.41 6.67
N LEU A 69 6.26 45.11 6.35
CA LEU A 69 5.32 44.58 5.36
C LEU A 69 3.85 44.79 5.76
N ALA A 70 3.52 44.63 7.05
CA ALA A 70 2.17 44.84 7.58
C ALA A 70 1.64 46.26 7.31
N SER A 71 2.52 47.26 7.25
CA SER A 71 2.13 48.64 6.92
C SER A 71 1.72 48.83 5.45
N SER A 72 2.16 47.94 4.56
CA SER A 72 1.97 48.07 3.11
C SER A 72 0.98 47.04 2.55
N VAL A 73 0.82 45.89 3.20
CA VAL A 73 -0.09 44.81 2.80
C VAL A 73 -1.37 44.89 3.62
N THR A 74 -2.42 45.48 3.04
CA THR A 74 -3.73 45.61 3.70
C THR A 74 -4.68 44.43 3.42
N ASP A 75 -4.43 43.72 2.32
CA ASP A 75 -5.20 42.53 1.93
C ASP A 75 -4.82 41.33 2.82
N PRO A 76 -5.75 40.39 3.09
CA PRO A 76 -5.42 39.18 3.83
C PRO A 76 -4.39 38.34 3.07
N ILE A 77 -3.37 37.93 3.81
CA ILE A 77 -2.26 37.07 3.37
C ILE A 77 -2.77 35.64 3.32
N ASP A 78 -2.83 35.08 2.13
CA ASP A 78 -3.31 33.71 1.90
C ASP A 78 -2.38 32.67 2.54
N GLU A 79 -1.07 32.94 2.54
CA GLU A 79 -0.08 32.07 3.17
C GLU A 79 1.14 32.84 3.68
N LEU A 80 1.45 32.67 4.97
CA LEU A 80 2.67 33.18 5.59
C LEU A 80 3.56 32.01 6.00
N ILE A 81 4.76 31.93 5.43
CA ILE A 81 5.74 30.88 5.66
C ILE A 81 6.96 31.46 6.38
N LEU A 82 7.23 30.96 7.58
CA LEU A 82 8.48 31.19 8.30
C LEU A 82 9.25 29.87 8.28
N GLU A 83 10.37 29.84 7.55
CA GLU A 83 11.15 28.62 7.36
C GLU A 83 12.66 28.85 7.54
N ASN A 84 13.36 27.92 8.19
CA ASN A 84 14.83 27.95 8.32
C ASN A 84 15.35 29.26 8.93
N ASN A 85 14.67 29.79 9.94
CA ASN A 85 15.11 30.97 10.71
C ASN A 85 15.71 30.56 12.06
N ALA A 86 16.27 31.53 12.78
CA ALA A 86 16.78 31.36 14.15
C ALA A 86 15.80 32.02 15.16
N ILE A 87 14.62 31.42 15.33
CA ILE A 87 13.55 31.90 16.21
C ILE A 87 13.39 30.93 17.38
N SER A 88 14.26 31.05 18.39
CA SER A 88 14.24 30.14 19.56
C SER A 88 13.00 30.29 20.44
N SER A 89 12.39 31.47 20.47
CA SER A 89 11.16 31.75 21.21
C SER A 89 10.24 32.63 20.37
N MET A 90 8.99 32.19 20.18
CA MET A 90 7.97 32.98 19.50
C MET A 90 7.52 34.14 20.41
N PRO A 91 7.66 35.41 19.97
CA PRO A 91 7.31 36.56 20.80
C PRO A 91 5.80 36.72 20.96
N ALA A 92 5.40 37.46 21.98
CA ALA A 92 4.01 37.92 22.13
C ALA A 92 3.63 38.83 20.95
N ASN A 93 2.37 38.75 20.49
CA ASN A 93 1.87 39.57 19.38
C ASN A 93 2.73 39.47 18.10
N ALA A 94 3.35 38.30 17.86
CA ALA A 94 4.28 38.07 16.75
C ALA A 94 3.69 38.45 15.39
N PHE A 95 2.40 38.20 15.23
CA PHE A 95 1.66 38.42 13.99
C PHE A 95 0.56 39.48 14.14
N SER A 96 0.61 40.31 15.19
CA SER A 96 -0.38 41.37 15.34
C SER A 96 -0.38 42.26 14.10
N THR A 97 -1.54 42.83 13.77
CA THR A 97 -1.78 43.67 12.58
C THR A 97 -1.81 42.95 11.22
N LEU A 98 -1.32 41.70 11.12
CA LEU A 98 -1.45 40.90 9.91
C LEU A 98 -2.81 40.19 9.86
N LYS A 99 -3.32 39.92 8.66
CA LYS A 99 -4.50 39.06 8.46
C LYS A 99 -4.07 37.80 7.73
N ILE A 100 -3.71 36.76 8.46
CA ILE A 100 -3.14 35.53 7.90
C ILE A 100 -4.22 34.47 7.77
N ILE A 101 -4.37 33.87 6.59
CA ILE A 101 -5.31 32.77 6.35
C ILE A 101 -4.63 31.43 6.68
N ARG A 102 -3.41 31.20 6.16
CA ARG A 102 -2.58 30.03 6.47
C ARG A 102 -1.25 30.45 7.07
N LEU A 103 -0.93 29.90 8.24
CA LEU A 103 0.35 30.13 8.89
C LEU A 103 1.17 28.85 8.91
N MET A 104 2.37 28.90 8.33
CA MET A 104 3.32 27.80 8.32
C MET A 104 4.61 28.18 9.04
N LEU A 105 4.92 27.46 10.12
CA LEU A 105 6.17 27.54 10.86
C LEU A 105 6.95 26.24 10.64
N ARG A 106 8.14 26.32 10.08
CA ARG A 106 8.97 25.14 9.81
C ARG A 106 10.44 25.38 10.11
N GLU A 107 11.05 24.45 10.85
CA GLU A 107 12.51 24.41 11.03
C GLU A 107 13.10 25.77 11.52
N ASN A 108 12.36 26.52 12.34
CA ASN A 108 12.83 27.81 12.89
C ASN A 108 13.57 27.66 14.24
N GLY A 109 13.61 26.44 14.79
CA GLY A 109 14.24 26.16 16.08
C GLY A 109 13.42 26.65 17.26
N ILE A 110 12.09 26.72 17.12
CA ILE A 110 11.20 27.24 18.17
C ILE A 110 11.17 26.25 19.33
N GLN A 111 11.58 26.71 20.51
CA GLN A 111 11.55 25.92 21.75
C GLN A 111 10.34 26.25 22.62
N LYS A 112 9.92 27.51 22.62
CA LYS A 112 8.83 28.05 23.44
C LYS A 112 7.99 29.04 22.64
N VAL A 113 6.71 29.13 22.99
CA VAL A 113 5.76 30.04 22.36
C VAL A 113 5.09 30.88 23.45
N ALA A 114 5.01 32.20 23.25
CA ALA A 114 4.28 33.11 24.15
C ALA A 114 2.76 32.86 24.07
N SER A 115 2.01 33.04 25.16
CA SER A 115 0.57 32.71 25.23
C SER A 115 -0.29 33.47 24.21
N ASN A 116 0.04 34.73 23.93
CA ASN A 116 -0.70 35.63 23.02
C ASN A 116 0.04 35.88 21.70
N TRP A 117 0.83 34.91 21.23
CA TRP A 117 1.57 35.05 19.97
C TRP A 117 0.67 35.20 18.73
N LEU A 118 -0.58 34.67 18.80
CA LEU A 118 -1.63 34.77 17.77
C LEU A 118 -2.67 35.87 18.05
N SER A 119 -2.33 36.91 18.82
CA SER A 119 -3.25 38.04 19.02
C SER A 119 -3.72 38.63 17.68
N ASP A 120 -4.98 39.04 17.64
CA ASP A 120 -5.64 39.68 16.50
C ASP A 120 -5.89 38.76 15.28
N GLN A 121 -5.74 37.43 15.46
CA GLN A 121 -5.97 36.44 14.40
C GLN A 121 -7.35 35.74 14.48
N GLU A 122 -8.27 36.23 15.31
CA GLU A 122 -9.54 35.54 15.62
C GLU A 122 -10.46 35.38 14.40
N THR A 123 -10.26 36.24 13.39
CA THR A 123 -11.11 36.32 12.19
C THR A 123 -10.44 35.82 10.92
N SER A 124 -9.13 35.54 10.96
CA SER A 124 -8.27 35.34 9.79
C SER A 124 -7.82 33.88 9.62
N ILE A 125 -7.17 33.29 10.63
CA ILE A 125 -6.50 32.00 10.48
C ILE A 125 -7.52 30.87 10.31
N LEU A 126 -7.38 30.14 9.21
CA LEU A 126 -8.12 28.92 8.89
C LEU A 126 -7.25 27.67 9.01
N GLU A 127 -5.95 27.79 8.72
CA GLU A 127 -5.04 26.64 8.74
C GLU A 127 -3.74 27.00 9.46
N LEU A 128 -3.31 26.12 10.36
CA LEU A 128 -2.09 26.29 11.14
C LEU A 128 -1.20 25.06 11.02
N PHE A 129 0.01 25.27 10.48
CA PHE A 129 1.01 24.24 10.28
C PHE A 129 2.27 24.59 11.09
N ILE A 130 2.64 23.72 12.03
CA ILE A 130 3.80 23.90 12.89
C ILE A 130 4.66 22.66 12.80
N VAL A 131 5.90 22.80 12.34
CA VAL A 131 6.89 21.75 12.18
C VAL A 131 8.18 22.18 12.88
N GLU A 132 8.23 21.91 14.19
CA GLU A 132 9.28 22.42 15.07
C GLU A 132 9.80 21.31 16.00
N ALA A 133 10.94 20.71 15.62
CA ALA A 133 11.52 19.57 16.34
C ALA A 133 11.86 19.90 17.81
N GLU A 134 12.26 21.14 18.09
CA GLU A 134 12.67 21.57 19.43
C GLU A 134 11.53 22.09 20.30
N LEU A 135 10.29 22.13 19.80
CA LEU A 135 9.15 22.70 20.52
C LEU A 135 8.85 21.90 21.79
N ARG A 136 9.10 22.49 22.95
CA ARG A 136 8.96 21.85 24.27
C ARG A 136 7.63 22.15 24.94
N SER A 137 7.16 23.39 24.76
CA SER A 137 5.95 23.89 25.39
C SER A 137 5.14 24.72 24.39
N PHE A 138 3.88 24.34 24.22
CA PHE A 138 2.89 25.13 23.51
C PHE A 138 1.82 25.58 24.52
N PRO A 139 1.50 26.88 24.65
CA PRO A 139 0.55 27.34 25.65
C PRO A 139 -0.84 26.74 25.40
N GLU A 140 -1.45 26.20 26.46
CA GLU A 140 -2.66 25.38 26.36
C GLU A 140 -3.83 26.14 25.71
N GLU A 141 -3.99 27.44 26.01
CA GLU A 141 -5.10 28.28 25.56
C GLU A 141 -4.85 28.98 24.21
N SER A 142 -3.65 28.90 23.64
CA SER A 142 -3.29 29.70 22.46
C SER A 142 -4.12 29.43 21.20
N LEU A 143 -4.78 28.26 21.11
CA LEU A 143 -5.63 27.93 19.96
C LEU A 143 -7.10 28.34 20.17
N MET A 144 -7.53 28.57 21.41
CA MET A 144 -8.92 28.93 21.71
C MET A 144 -9.35 30.27 21.09
N VAL A 145 -8.38 31.13 20.77
CA VAL A 145 -8.60 32.41 20.10
C VAL A 145 -8.93 32.26 18.61
N LEU A 146 -8.85 31.06 18.02
CA LEU A 146 -9.06 30.81 16.60
C LEU A 146 -10.39 30.09 16.30
N PRO A 147 -11.56 30.74 16.45
CA PRO A 147 -12.87 30.09 16.26
C PRO A 147 -13.15 29.64 14.81
N ARG A 148 -12.34 30.11 13.85
CA ARG A 148 -12.43 29.76 12.43
C ARG A 148 -11.43 28.69 11.99
N LEU A 149 -10.58 28.19 12.88
CA LEU A 149 -9.57 27.19 12.53
C LEU A 149 -10.25 25.93 11.97
N GLU A 150 -9.90 25.55 10.75
CA GLU A 150 -10.40 24.37 10.04
C GLU A 150 -9.39 23.24 10.01
N ALA A 151 -8.09 23.54 9.96
CA ALA A 151 -7.02 22.55 9.96
C ALA A 151 -5.88 22.90 10.91
N LEU A 152 -5.43 21.90 11.67
CA LEU A 152 -4.27 22.00 12.56
C LEU A 152 -3.30 20.86 12.25
N SER A 153 -2.05 21.20 11.95
CA SER A 153 -0.94 20.25 11.88
C SER A 153 0.16 20.66 12.85
N LEU A 154 0.50 19.79 13.80
CA LEU A 154 1.50 20.04 14.83
C LEU A 154 2.50 18.89 14.89
N ILE A 155 3.68 19.12 14.34
CA ILE A 155 4.82 18.20 14.36
C ILE A 155 5.87 18.76 15.31
N ALA A 156 6.08 18.08 16.44
CA ALA A 156 6.94 18.55 17.53
C ALA A 156 7.75 17.42 18.17
N GLY A 157 9.08 17.56 18.24
CA GLY A 157 9.91 16.51 18.83
C GLY A 157 9.83 16.43 20.36
N SER A 158 9.72 17.57 21.03
CA SER A 158 9.87 17.66 22.50
C SER A 158 8.55 17.96 23.24
N LEU A 159 7.43 18.02 22.53
CA LEU A 159 6.13 18.36 23.12
C LEU A 159 5.58 17.18 23.92
N THR A 160 5.23 17.41 25.19
CA THR A 160 4.80 16.35 26.12
C THR A 160 3.29 16.27 26.33
N ARG A 161 2.57 17.36 26.04
CA ARG A 161 1.12 17.52 26.19
C ARG A 161 0.56 18.29 24.99
N LEU A 162 -0.66 17.98 24.61
CA LEU A 162 -1.35 18.69 23.53
C LEU A 162 -1.86 20.07 23.99
N PRO A 163 -1.94 21.04 23.08
CA PRO A 163 -2.75 22.23 23.31
C PRO A 163 -4.23 21.87 23.42
N ILE A 164 -5.01 22.74 24.07
CA ILE A 164 -6.45 22.59 24.16
C ILE A 164 -7.05 22.96 22.81
N ILE A 165 -7.71 21.99 22.17
CA ILE A 165 -8.46 22.20 20.91
C ILE A 165 -9.97 22.05 21.09
N SER A 166 -10.43 21.81 22.32
CA SER A 166 -11.85 21.66 22.60
C SER A 166 -12.63 22.93 22.25
N GLY A 167 -13.86 22.75 21.75
CA GLY A 167 -14.73 23.85 21.37
C GLY A 167 -14.39 24.55 20.03
N LEU A 168 -13.34 24.13 19.32
CA LEU A 168 -13.02 24.63 17.98
C LEU A 168 -14.03 24.12 16.95
N ALA A 169 -15.19 24.77 16.89
CA ALA A 169 -16.36 24.29 16.19
C ALA A 169 -16.22 24.22 14.65
N ARG A 170 -15.16 24.76 14.06
CA ARG A 170 -14.89 24.69 12.61
C ARG A 170 -13.80 23.70 12.23
N LEU A 171 -13.15 23.09 13.21
CA LEU A 171 -12.03 22.18 12.98
C LEU A 171 -12.52 20.91 12.26
N ARG A 172 -11.93 20.63 11.11
CA ARG A 172 -12.21 19.48 10.23
C ARG A 172 -11.06 18.49 10.20
N TYR A 173 -9.83 19.00 10.32
CA TYR A 173 -8.62 18.20 10.21
C TYR A 173 -7.65 18.47 11.36
N VAL A 174 -7.19 17.40 12.01
CA VAL A 174 -6.14 17.48 13.04
C VAL A 174 -5.08 16.43 12.75
N GLN A 175 -3.84 16.87 12.58
CA GLN A 175 -2.65 16.04 12.55
C GLN A 175 -1.68 16.45 13.64
N ILE A 176 -1.26 15.47 14.43
CA ILE A 176 -0.32 15.67 15.53
C ILE A 176 0.73 14.58 15.45
N GLU A 177 1.98 14.99 15.34
CA GLU A 177 3.13 14.11 15.43
C GLU A 177 4.05 14.60 16.53
N ALA A 178 4.00 13.96 17.69
CA ALA A 178 4.70 14.44 18.87
C ALA A 178 5.49 13.33 19.57
N SER A 179 6.80 13.25 19.29
CA SER A 179 7.62 12.10 19.73
C SER A 179 7.76 11.95 21.25
N SER A 180 7.51 13.04 21.99
CA SER A 180 7.53 13.08 23.44
C SER A 180 6.14 13.10 24.09
N LEU A 181 5.06 12.96 23.32
CA LEU A 181 3.69 13.04 23.81
C LEU A 181 3.36 11.87 24.74
N ILE A 182 2.92 12.20 25.97
CA ILE A 182 2.60 11.22 27.00
C ILE A 182 1.09 11.01 27.12
N ASN A 183 0.31 12.07 26.95
CA ASN A 183 -1.15 11.99 27.00
C ASN A 183 -1.78 13.08 26.13
N MET A 184 -3.02 12.85 25.71
CA MET A 184 -3.80 13.79 24.90
C MET A 184 -4.61 14.79 25.71
N GLY A 185 -4.69 14.61 27.03
CA GLY A 185 -5.60 15.34 27.91
C GLY A 185 -7.05 14.82 27.83
N THR A 186 -7.69 14.62 28.98
CA THR A 186 -9.11 14.21 29.05
C THR A 186 -10.00 15.32 28.50
N GLY A 187 -10.85 15.00 27.53
CA GLY A 187 -11.82 15.93 26.96
C GLY A 187 -11.26 16.93 25.95
N ASN A 188 -10.02 16.74 25.48
CA ASN A 188 -9.42 17.65 24.50
C ASN A 188 -10.17 17.70 23.17
N PHE A 189 -10.91 16.63 22.83
CA PHE A 189 -11.69 16.52 21.60
C PHE A 189 -13.18 16.85 21.78
N LEU A 190 -13.59 17.43 22.91
CA LEU A 190 -14.98 17.83 23.13
C LEU A 190 -15.37 19.03 22.28
N GLY A 191 -16.61 19.04 21.77
CA GLY A 191 -17.16 20.20 21.05
C GLY A 191 -16.57 20.41 19.65
N LEU A 192 -16.20 19.32 18.96
CA LEU A 192 -15.66 19.35 17.59
C LEU A 192 -16.65 18.74 16.56
N PRO A 193 -17.83 19.37 16.31
CA PRO A 193 -18.91 18.76 15.52
C PRO A 193 -18.58 18.56 14.04
N PHE A 194 -17.56 19.23 13.52
CA PHE A 194 -17.15 19.14 12.10
C PHE A 194 -15.86 18.36 11.88
N LEU A 195 -15.27 17.77 12.94
CA LEU A 195 -14.02 17.02 12.79
C LEU A 195 -14.26 15.78 11.92
N GLU A 196 -13.51 15.68 10.83
CA GLU A 196 -13.62 14.64 9.81
C GLU A 196 -12.48 13.63 9.93
N GLN A 197 -11.26 14.11 10.22
CA GLN A 197 -10.06 13.28 10.34
C GLN A 197 -9.23 13.68 11.55
N LEU A 198 -8.82 12.68 12.34
CA LEU A 198 -7.94 12.85 13.49
C LEU A 198 -6.75 11.89 13.37
N HIS A 199 -5.57 12.47 13.21
CA HIS A 199 -4.30 11.78 13.11
C HIS A 199 -3.41 12.14 14.30
N ILE A 200 -3.07 11.13 15.09
CA ILE A 200 -2.08 11.22 16.14
C ILE A 200 -1.06 10.14 15.83
N THR A 201 0.12 10.56 15.38
CA THR A 201 1.12 9.66 14.83
C THR A 201 2.46 9.86 15.51
N GLY A 202 3.35 8.86 15.43
CA GLY A 202 4.75 9.01 15.85
C GLY A 202 4.92 9.49 17.31
N SER A 203 4.03 9.02 18.19
CA SER A 203 3.92 9.48 19.58
C SER A 203 4.17 8.33 20.57
N PRO A 204 5.37 7.70 20.57
CA PRO A 204 5.63 6.40 21.19
C PRO A 204 5.52 6.35 22.72
N LYS A 205 5.42 7.51 23.39
CA LYS A 205 5.33 7.60 24.86
C LYS A 205 3.89 7.60 25.39
N MET A 206 2.88 7.52 24.53
CA MET A 206 1.47 7.62 24.95
C MET A 206 1.00 6.40 25.75
N GLN A 207 1.47 5.21 25.38
CA GLN A 207 1.25 3.92 26.06
C GLN A 207 -0.19 3.42 26.20
N LYS A 208 -1.18 4.27 26.47
CA LYS A 208 -2.56 3.83 26.75
C LYS A 208 -3.62 4.76 26.18
N LEU A 209 -4.78 4.18 25.87
CA LEU A 209 -6.01 4.89 25.53
C LEU A 209 -7.05 4.66 26.64
N ASP A 210 -7.34 5.71 27.40
CA ASP A 210 -8.28 5.68 28.53
C ASP A 210 -9.75 5.77 28.06
N VAL A 211 -10.69 5.63 28.99
CA VAL A 211 -12.13 5.74 28.70
C VAL A 211 -12.49 7.11 28.10
N GLY A 212 -13.33 7.12 27.07
CA GLY A 212 -13.82 8.35 26.45
C GLY A 212 -12.71 9.22 25.83
N THR A 213 -11.61 8.60 25.40
CA THR A 213 -10.51 9.29 24.73
C THR A 213 -11.00 10.07 23.50
N VAL A 214 -11.83 9.43 22.67
CA VAL A 214 -12.49 10.08 21.53
C VAL A 214 -13.98 9.80 21.59
N GLN A 215 -14.78 10.84 21.79
CA GLN A 215 -16.23 10.72 21.88
C GLN A 215 -16.96 11.93 21.29
N ASP A 216 -18.22 11.74 20.90
CA ASP A 216 -19.10 12.82 20.43
C ASP A 216 -18.64 13.53 19.15
N LEU A 217 -18.07 12.78 18.20
CA LEU A 217 -17.63 13.32 16.93
C LEU A 217 -18.51 12.79 15.78
N PRO A 218 -19.57 13.52 15.41
CA PRO A 218 -20.59 13.00 14.49
C PRO A 218 -20.11 12.88 13.04
N ARG A 219 -19.05 13.59 12.64
CA ARG A 219 -18.51 13.60 11.27
C ARG A 219 -17.17 12.88 11.12
N LEU A 220 -16.58 12.41 12.21
CA LEU A 220 -15.26 11.78 12.17
C LEU A 220 -15.37 10.47 11.40
N PHE A 221 -14.72 10.38 10.24
CA PHE A 221 -14.71 9.19 9.41
C PHE A 221 -13.38 8.43 9.46
N LEU A 222 -12.28 9.10 9.84
CA LEU A 222 -10.95 8.51 9.94
C LEU A 222 -10.31 8.85 11.29
N LEU A 223 -9.94 7.81 12.05
CA LEU A 223 -9.22 7.92 13.31
C LEU A 223 -7.92 7.14 13.24
N ASN A 224 -6.79 7.81 13.44
CA ASN A 224 -5.48 7.22 13.22
C ASN A 224 -4.55 7.46 14.42
N PHE A 225 -4.08 6.36 15.02
CA PHE A 225 -3.15 6.30 16.13
C PHE A 225 -1.87 5.52 15.77
N THR A 226 -1.28 5.78 14.61
CA THR A 226 -0.13 5.03 14.10
C THR A 226 1.15 5.34 14.89
N ASP A 227 1.94 4.32 15.25
CA ASP A 227 3.23 4.47 15.93
C ASP A 227 3.15 5.28 17.24
N CYS A 228 2.08 5.08 18.02
CA CYS A 228 1.83 5.75 19.30
C CYS A 228 2.34 4.97 20.53
N GLY A 229 2.97 3.82 20.32
CA GLY A 229 3.47 2.97 21.40
C GLY A 229 2.37 2.45 22.34
N ILE A 230 1.13 2.37 21.88
CA ILE A 230 -0.03 1.95 22.68
C ILE A 230 0.12 0.46 23.03
N THR A 231 0.12 0.13 24.32
CA THR A 231 0.14 -1.24 24.83
C THR A 231 -1.24 -1.69 25.31
N TRP A 232 -2.10 -0.75 25.70
CA TRP A 232 -3.41 -1.04 26.25
C TRP A 232 -4.48 -0.01 25.83
N MET A 233 -5.70 -0.48 25.62
CA MET A 233 -6.86 0.36 25.30
C MET A 233 -8.07 -0.05 26.13
N HIS A 234 -8.77 0.93 26.70
CA HIS A 234 -10.03 0.68 27.40
C HIS A 234 -11.13 0.26 26.40
N PRO A 235 -12.01 -0.73 26.71
CA PRO A 235 -13.14 -1.14 25.86
C PRO A 235 -14.22 -0.07 25.59
N ARG A 236 -14.04 1.15 26.08
CA ARG A 236 -14.92 2.31 25.90
C ARG A 236 -14.09 3.56 25.60
N ALA A 237 -12.90 3.37 25.01
CA ALA A 237 -12.05 4.47 24.58
C ALA A 237 -12.73 5.31 23.49
N PHE A 238 -13.60 4.68 22.71
CA PHE A 238 -14.38 5.29 21.64
C PHE A 238 -15.87 5.21 21.95
N ALA A 239 -16.60 6.32 21.75
CA ALA A 239 -18.05 6.37 21.97
C ALA A 239 -18.73 7.38 21.05
N ARG A 240 -19.92 7.05 20.54
CA ARG A 240 -20.76 7.97 19.74
C ARG A 240 -20.00 8.56 18.54
N LEU A 241 -19.42 7.69 17.71
CA LEU A 241 -18.75 8.03 16.45
C LEU A 241 -19.53 7.45 15.25
N PRO A 242 -20.73 8.00 14.93
CA PRO A 242 -21.66 7.39 13.98
C PRO A 242 -21.17 7.37 12.53
N SER A 243 -20.17 8.19 12.19
CA SER A 243 -19.62 8.27 10.83
C SER A 243 -18.25 7.61 10.68
N LEU A 244 -17.70 6.99 11.75
CA LEU A 244 -16.35 6.43 11.69
C LEU A 244 -16.30 5.25 10.72
N LEU A 245 -15.48 5.35 9.68
CA LEU A 245 -15.33 4.34 8.64
C LEU A 245 -14.05 3.53 8.83
N GLU A 246 -12.97 4.17 9.28
CA GLU A 246 -11.66 3.55 9.45
C GLU A 246 -11.01 3.94 10.79
N LEU A 247 -10.50 2.93 11.49
CA LEU A 247 -9.66 3.06 12.67
C LEU A 247 -8.30 2.42 12.41
N SER A 248 -7.23 3.20 12.49
CA SER A 248 -5.85 2.74 12.41
C SER A 248 -5.16 2.77 13.76
N LEU A 249 -4.60 1.62 14.15
CA LEU A 249 -3.76 1.40 15.33
C LEU A 249 -2.44 0.73 14.91
N VAL A 250 -1.98 1.01 13.68
CA VAL A 250 -0.77 0.41 13.10
C VAL A 250 0.49 0.78 13.89
N GLY A 251 1.44 -0.14 14.03
CA GLY A 251 2.75 0.19 14.62
C GLY A 251 2.73 0.43 16.13
N ASN A 252 1.74 -0.13 16.83
CA ASN A 252 1.65 -0.04 18.28
C ASN A 252 2.22 -1.31 18.94
N LYS A 253 2.03 -1.46 20.25
CA LYS A 253 2.51 -2.58 21.06
C LYS A 253 1.37 -3.36 21.68
N LEU A 254 0.25 -3.45 20.96
CA LEU A 254 -0.95 -4.13 21.43
C LEU A 254 -0.70 -5.64 21.40
N ALA A 255 -0.89 -6.30 22.54
CA ALA A 255 -0.72 -7.76 22.68
C ALA A 255 -2.05 -8.52 22.76
N ASP A 256 -3.14 -7.85 23.16
CA ASP A 256 -4.48 -8.43 23.29
C ASP A 256 -5.52 -7.65 22.47
N ALA A 257 -6.12 -8.33 21.48
CA ALA A 257 -7.13 -7.75 20.62
C ALA A 257 -8.54 -7.72 21.26
N SER A 258 -8.77 -8.41 22.38
CA SER A 258 -10.10 -8.52 23.01
C SER A 258 -10.67 -7.18 23.46
N ASN A 259 -9.83 -6.32 24.04
CA ASN A 259 -10.21 -4.96 24.40
C ASN A 259 -10.50 -4.08 23.18
N ILE A 260 -9.85 -4.38 22.05
CA ILE A 260 -10.06 -3.69 20.78
C ILE A 260 -11.45 -4.01 20.25
N GLY A 261 -11.82 -5.28 20.22
CA GLY A 261 -13.18 -5.72 19.89
C GLY A 261 -14.25 -5.04 20.73
N GLY A 262 -14.03 -4.94 22.05
CA GLY A 262 -14.92 -4.22 22.95
C GLY A 262 -15.07 -2.74 22.59
N ALA A 263 -13.96 -2.05 22.29
CA ALA A 263 -13.94 -0.63 21.96
C ALA A 263 -14.61 -0.29 20.62
N ILE A 264 -14.66 -1.24 19.68
CA ILE A 264 -15.23 -1.01 18.34
C ILE A 264 -16.61 -1.62 18.14
N ARG A 265 -17.13 -2.40 19.10
CA ARG A 265 -18.40 -3.11 18.99
C ARG A 265 -19.58 -2.20 18.67
N ASP A 266 -19.65 -1.03 19.32
CA ASP A 266 -20.75 -0.09 19.17
C ASP A 266 -20.56 0.89 17.99
N LEU A 267 -19.50 0.73 17.19
CA LEU A 267 -19.18 1.60 16.05
C LEU A 267 -19.90 1.11 14.79
N THR A 268 -21.14 1.58 14.62
CA THR A 268 -22.11 1.09 13.62
C THR A 268 -21.70 1.30 12.16
N SER A 269 -20.78 2.22 11.88
CA SER A 269 -20.34 2.53 10.53
C SER A 269 -18.92 2.05 10.24
N LEU A 270 -18.22 1.50 11.24
CA LEU A 270 -16.82 1.11 11.10
C LEU A 270 -16.67 -0.03 10.10
N THR A 271 -16.00 0.24 8.99
CA THR A 271 -15.78 -0.73 7.91
C THR A 271 -14.40 -1.36 7.97
N THR A 272 -13.40 -0.61 8.44
CA THR A 272 -11.99 -0.99 8.35
C THR A 272 -11.30 -0.81 9.70
N ILE A 273 -10.63 -1.86 10.15
CA ILE A 273 -9.74 -1.83 11.31
C ILE A 273 -8.33 -2.20 10.87
N ARG A 274 -7.34 -1.38 11.21
CA ARG A 274 -5.92 -1.65 10.94
C ARG A 274 -5.15 -1.86 12.23
N LEU A 275 -4.65 -3.06 12.40
CA LEU A 275 -3.87 -3.53 13.55
C LEU A 275 -2.51 -4.07 13.09
N ASP A 276 -2.07 -3.70 11.89
CA ASP A 276 -0.78 -4.10 11.34
C ASP A 276 0.37 -3.68 12.26
N ARG A 277 1.46 -4.45 12.29
CA ARG A 277 2.68 -4.11 13.05
C ARG A 277 2.39 -3.89 14.54
N ASN A 278 1.70 -4.83 15.16
CA ASN A 278 1.48 -4.88 16.62
C ASN A 278 2.17 -6.13 17.21
N GLU A 279 1.88 -6.45 18.46
CA GLU A 279 2.44 -7.60 19.18
C GLU A 279 1.37 -8.65 19.51
N LEU A 280 0.29 -8.73 18.70
CA LEU A 280 -0.82 -9.65 18.95
C LEU A 280 -0.34 -11.10 18.81
N GLU A 281 -0.52 -11.91 19.85
CA GLU A 281 -0.08 -13.32 19.88
C GLU A 281 -1.21 -14.31 19.56
N PHE A 282 -2.45 -13.97 19.91
CA PHE A 282 -3.62 -14.84 19.74
C PHE A 282 -4.85 -14.03 19.35
N ILE A 283 -5.74 -14.64 18.58
CA ILE A 283 -7.11 -14.15 18.40
C ILE A 283 -8.02 -15.09 19.18
N ASN A 284 -8.51 -14.61 20.33
CA ASN A 284 -9.27 -15.38 21.30
C ASN A 284 -10.75 -15.44 20.94
N GLU A 285 -11.48 -16.30 21.66
CA GLU A 285 -12.94 -16.25 21.68
C GLU A 285 -13.39 -14.85 22.11
N ALA A 286 -14.42 -14.32 21.43
CA ALA A 286 -14.95 -12.98 21.69
C ALA A 286 -14.05 -11.79 21.31
N THR A 287 -12.90 -11.99 20.64
CA THR A 287 -12.06 -10.90 20.16
C THR A 287 -12.79 -10.01 19.15
N PHE A 288 -13.28 -10.55 18.04
CA PHE A 288 -14.12 -9.81 17.09
C PHE A 288 -15.49 -10.47 17.02
N VAL A 289 -16.42 -9.99 17.86
CA VAL A 289 -17.75 -10.56 17.95
C VAL A 289 -18.82 -9.48 17.98
N ASP A 290 -19.89 -9.73 17.23
CA ASP A 290 -21.04 -8.84 17.08
C ASP A 290 -20.68 -7.47 16.47
N ILE A 291 -19.84 -7.48 15.43
CA ILE A 291 -19.40 -6.28 14.71
C ILE A 291 -19.90 -6.36 13.26
N PRO A 292 -21.20 -6.10 13.01
CA PRO A 292 -21.81 -6.31 11.70
C PRO A 292 -21.36 -5.30 10.65
N SER A 293 -20.79 -4.17 11.05
CA SER A 293 -20.32 -3.10 10.15
C SER A 293 -19.01 -3.44 9.44
N LEU A 294 -18.17 -4.28 10.07
CA LEU A 294 -16.79 -4.49 9.65
C LEU A 294 -16.69 -5.31 8.36
N ARG A 295 -15.82 -4.84 7.45
CA ARG A 295 -15.58 -5.42 6.12
C ARG A 295 -14.13 -5.84 5.91
N HIS A 296 -13.19 -5.08 6.47
CA HIS A 296 -11.76 -5.27 6.28
C HIS A 296 -11.04 -5.31 7.63
N VAL A 297 -10.28 -6.37 7.87
CA VAL A 297 -9.47 -6.54 9.07
C VAL A 297 -8.02 -6.76 8.66
N TYR A 298 -7.15 -5.81 9.00
CA TYR A 298 -5.72 -5.90 8.73
C TYR A 298 -4.96 -6.18 10.02
N LEU A 299 -4.26 -7.31 10.06
CA LEU A 299 -3.52 -7.86 11.19
C LEU A 299 -2.09 -8.26 10.77
N SER A 300 -1.61 -7.72 9.65
CA SER A 300 -0.32 -8.13 9.10
C SER A 300 0.84 -7.78 10.04
N THR A 301 1.93 -8.55 9.99
CA THR A 301 3.13 -8.26 10.80
C THR A 301 2.83 -8.23 12.31
N ASN A 302 2.21 -9.29 12.82
CA ASN A 302 1.98 -9.50 14.26
C ASN A 302 2.71 -10.78 14.72
N LYS A 303 2.38 -11.32 15.90
CA LYS A 303 2.92 -12.58 16.43
C LYS A 303 1.85 -13.67 16.51
N ILE A 304 0.80 -13.59 15.71
CA ILE A 304 -0.39 -14.44 15.84
C ILE A 304 -0.01 -15.88 15.50
N SER A 305 -0.09 -16.79 16.47
CA SER A 305 0.18 -18.22 16.27
C SER A 305 -1.09 -19.03 15.99
N ASP A 306 -2.21 -18.62 16.62
CA ASP A 306 -3.45 -19.37 16.63
C ASP A 306 -4.68 -18.47 16.51
N ILE A 307 -5.61 -18.90 15.65
CA ILE A 307 -6.97 -18.34 15.57
C ILE A 307 -7.91 -19.31 16.26
N ARG A 308 -8.42 -18.92 17.44
CA ARG A 308 -9.25 -19.80 18.28
C ARG A 308 -10.71 -19.80 17.85
N ARG A 309 -11.50 -20.71 18.42
CA ARG A 309 -12.95 -20.81 18.20
C ARG A 309 -13.64 -19.48 18.51
N GLY A 310 -14.59 -19.06 17.66
CA GLY A 310 -15.38 -17.86 17.86
C GLY A 310 -14.62 -16.53 17.74
N ALA A 311 -13.41 -16.53 17.17
CA ALA A 311 -12.59 -15.34 16.98
C ALA A 311 -13.27 -14.23 16.14
N PHE A 312 -14.01 -14.62 15.10
CA PHE A 312 -14.69 -13.74 14.12
C PHE A 312 -16.17 -14.12 13.99
N HIS A 313 -16.87 -14.18 15.13
CA HIS A 313 -18.26 -14.65 15.17
C HIS A 313 -19.26 -13.49 14.97
N ARG A 314 -20.33 -13.72 14.20
CA ARG A 314 -21.38 -12.73 13.87
C ARG A 314 -20.80 -11.46 13.20
N MET A 315 -20.01 -11.67 12.16
CA MET A 315 -19.45 -10.63 11.30
C MET A 315 -19.91 -10.80 9.83
N PRO A 316 -21.22 -10.64 9.55
CA PRO A 316 -21.80 -11.00 8.26
C PRO A 316 -21.26 -10.19 7.08
N ASN A 317 -20.71 -8.99 7.29
CA ASN A 317 -20.21 -8.15 6.19
C ASN A 317 -18.69 -8.27 5.97
N LEU A 318 -18.00 -9.14 6.69
CA LEU A 318 -16.55 -9.31 6.55
C LEU A 318 -16.21 -9.83 5.15
N LYS A 319 -15.34 -9.11 4.44
CA LYS A 319 -14.94 -9.36 3.05
C LYS A 319 -13.48 -9.73 2.90
N SER A 320 -12.60 -9.06 3.64
CA SER A 320 -11.16 -9.26 3.51
C SER A 320 -10.51 -9.33 4.88
N ILE A 321 -9.61 -10.30 5.04
CA ILE A 321 -8.76 -10.46 6.21
C ILE A 321 -7.33 -10.61 5.74
N ASP A 322 -6.46 -9.76 6.28
CA ASP A 322 -5.02 -9.87 6.11
C ASP A 322 -4.35 -10.27 7.42
N ILE A 323 -3.86 -11.50 7.49
CA ILE A 323 -3.06 -12.04 8.60
C ILE A 323 -1.67 -12.44 8.06
N SER A 324 -1.18 -11.78 7.01
CA SER A 324 0.15 -12.02 6.48
C SER A 324 1.25 -11.69 7.51
N LYS A 325 2.45 -12.27 7.37
CA LYS A 325 3.60 -12.00 8.24
C LYS A 325 3.29 -12.25 9.73
N ASN A 326 2.74 -13.42 10.02
CA ASN A 326 2.43 -13.88 11.37
C ASN A 326 3.07 -15.26 11.62
N GLN A 327 2.64 -15.95 12.67
CA GLN A 327 3.15 -17.28 13.04
C GLN A 327 2.05 -18.34 12.94
N VAL A 328 1.01 -18.09 12.12
CA VAL A 328 -0.17 -18.95 12.04
C VAL A 328 0.22 -20.31 11.51
N ARG A 329 -0.08 -21.35 12.29
CA ARG A 329 0.06 -22.75 11.86
C ARG A 329 -1.29 -23.41 11.63
N HIS A 330 -2.27 -23.08 12.48
CA HIS A 330 -3.60 -23.69 12.47
C HIS A 330 -4.70 -22.62 12.59
N ILE A 331 -5.81 -22.86 11.89
CA ILE A 331 -7.05 -22.07 11.99
C ILE A 331 -8.14 -23.01 12.48
N HIS A 332 -8.78 -22.70 13.60
CA HIS A 332 -9.83 -23.55 14.13
C HIS A 332 -11.08 -23.51 13.20
N PRO A 333 -11.73 -24.65 12.87
CA PRO A 333 -12.85 -24.68 11.92
C PRO A 333 -14.05 -23.82 12.33
N GLU A 334 -14.24 -23.63 13.64
CA GLU A 334 -15.29 -22.79 14.23
C GLU A 334 -14.79 -21.40 14.64
N SER A 335 -13.67 -20.91 14.09
CA SER A 335 -13.19 -19.54 14.34
C SER A 335 -14.11 -18.47 13.76
N PHE A 336 -14.88 -18.80 12.73
CA PHE A 336 -15.69 -17.88 11.95
C PHE A 336 -17.19 -18.11 12.12
N THR A 337 -17.99 -17.17 11.61
CA THR A 337 -19.45 -17.31 11.48
C THR A 337 -19.78 -18.57 10.63
N PRO A 338 -20.89 -19.28 10.91
CA PRO A 338 -21.26 -20.49 10.16
C PRO A 338 -21.15 -20.32 8.65
N VAL A 339 -20.68 -21.37 7.98
CA VAL A 339 -20.30 -21.40 6.55
C VAL A 339 -21.30 -20.70 5.62
N ARG A 340 -22.61 -20.88 5.86
CA ARG A 340 -23.68 -20.33 5.02
C ARG A 340 -23.75 -18.80 5.01
N ASP A 341 -23.38 -18.18 6.14
CA ASP A 341 -23.49 -16.74 6.35
C ASP A 341 -22.13 -16.03 6.20
N ASN A 342 -21.08 -16.79 5.86
CA ASN A 342 -19.75 -16.24 5.68
C ASN A 342 -19.61 -15.57 4.30
N ASN A 343 -19.19 -14.31 4.33
CA ASN A 343 -19.06 -13.44 3.15
C ASN A 343 -17.62 -13.12 2.76
N LEU A 344 -16.64 -13.79 3.37
CA LEU A 344 -15.23 -13.57 3.09
C LEU A 344 -14.90 -13.88 1.62
N GLU A 345 -14.25 -12.93 0.96
CA GLU A 345 -13.85 -12.99 -0.45
C GLU A 345 -12.32 -13.05 -0.60
N GLU A 346 -11.58 -12.47 0.35
CA GLU A 346 -10.12 -12.40 0.31
C GLU A 346 -9.51 -12.82 1.64
N LEU A 347 -8.52 -13.71 1.58
CA LEU A 347 -7.76 -14.15 2.73
C LEU A 347 -6.27 -14.16 2.42
N TRP A 348 -5.52 -13.34 3.16
CA TRP A 348 -4.06 -13.26 3.05
C TRP A 348 -3.42 -13.95 4.25
N LEU A 349 -2.68 -15.02 3.96
CA LEU A 349 -1.94 -15.84 4.92
C LEU A 349 -0.47 -15.98 4.53
N SER A 350 0.04 -15.11 3.65
CA SER A 350 1.44 -15.15 3.24
C SER A 350 2.40 -14.91 4.39
N GLU A 351 3.60 -15.48 4.32
CA GLU A 351 4.63 -15.35 5.37
C GLU A 351 4.13 -15.81 6.75
N ASN A 352 3.57 -17.03 6.81
CA ASN A 352 3.15 -17.70 8.03
C ASN A 352 3.88 -19.05 8.20
N SER A 353 3.43 -19.88 9.14
CA SER A 353 4.02 -21.19 9.46
C SER A 353 3.12 -22.36 9.08
N ILE A 354 2.25 -22.20 8.07
CA ILE A 354 1.36 -23.27 7.59
C ILE A 354 2.19 -24.35 6.89
N ASP A 355 2.17 -25.57 7.43
CA ASP A 355 2.95 -26.71 6.93
C ASP A 355 2.08 -27.84 6.36
N ASN A 356 0.76 -27.81 6.60
CA ASN A 356 -0.17 -28.85 6.21
C ASN A 356 -1.19 -28.35 5.17
N ALA A 357 -1.24 -29.01 4.00
CA ALA A 357 -2.18 -28.69 2.93
C ALA A 357 -3.65 -28.91 3.30
N MET A 358 -3.96 -29.71 4.33
CA MET A 358 -5.34 -29.84 4.84
C MET A 358 -5.87 -28.55 5.46
N THR A 359 -5.00 -27.62 5.88
CA THR A 359 -5.42 -26.27 6.28
C THR A 359 -6.10 -25.54 5.12
N ILE A 360 -5.62 -25.72 3.89
CA ILE A 360 -6.27 -25.13 2.69
C ILE A 360 -7.66 -25.72 2.51
N ARG A 361 -7.82 -27.05 2.67
CA ARG A 361 -9.14 -27.68 2.57
C ARG A 361 -10.13 -27.11 3.57
N LEU A 362 -9.70 -26.95 4.83
CA LEU A 362 -10.52 -26.35 5.87
C LEU A 362 -10.93 -24.92 5.51
N ILE A 363 -10.00 -24.10 5.00
CA ILE A 363 -10.27 -22.73 4.55
C ILE A 363 -11.33 -22.71 3.44
N LEU A 364 -11.15 -23.55 2.40
CA LEU A 364 -12.09 -23.61 1.28
C LEU A 364 -13.50 -24.07 1.72
N ASP A 365 -13.58 -24.97 2.71
CA ASP A 365 -14.87 -25.40 3.27
C ASP A 365 -15.51 -24.32 4.16
N MET A 366 -14.70 -23.52 4.86
CA MET A 366 -15.18 -22.43 5.72
C MET A 366 -15.71 -21.22 4.92
N PHE A 367 -15.13 -20.93 3.75
CA PHE A 367 -15.34 -19.69 3.02
C PHE A 367 -15.88 -19.92 1.59
N PRO A 368 -17.16 -20.27 1.42
CA PRO A 368 -17.72 -20.66 0.12
C PRO A 368 -17.76 -19.53 -0.91
N LYS A 369 -17.54 -18.27 -0.49
CA LYS A 369 -17.50 -17.08 -1.34
C LYS A 369 -16.07 -16.59 -1.63
N LEU A 370 -15.05 -17.30 -1.16
CA LEU A 370 -13.65 -16.92 -1.33
C LEU A 370 -13.26 -16.85 -2.82
N ARG A 371 -12.64 -15.74 -3.20
CA ARG A 371 -12.15 -15.45 -4.55
C ARG A 371 -10.62 -15.44 -4.59
N PHE A 372 -10.00 -14.99 -3.51
CA PHE A 372 -8.56 -14.86 -3.40
C PHE A 372 -8.05 -15.56 -2.14
N LEU A 373 -7.06 -16.44 -2.33
CA LEU A 373 -6.33 -17.08 -1.23
C LEU A 373 -4.83 -17.00 -1.48
N ASP A 374 -4.14 -16.29 -0.59
CA ASP A 374 -2.68 -16.23 -0.57
C ASP A 374 -2.12 -17.04 0.60
N VAL A 375 -1.46 -18.15 0.28
CA VAL A 375 -0.72 -19.00 1.22
C VAL A 375 0.75 -19.12 0.79
N SER A 376 1.25 -18.10 0.08
CA SER A 376 2.66 -18.02 -0.32
C SER A 376 3.59 -17.86 0.88
N ARG A 377 4.89 -18.14 0.70
CA ARG A 377 5.92 -17.95 1.76
C ARG A 377 5.58 -18.70 3.07
N ASN A 378 5.03 -19.91 2.96
CA ASN A 378 4.71 -20.79 4.08
C ASN A 378 5.64 -22.03 4.08
N GLN A 379 5.28 -23.10 4.79
CA GLN A 379 6.10 -24.29 4.97
C GLN A 379 5.47 -25.55 4.33
N LEU A 380 4.57 -25.38 3.36
CA LEU A 380 3.87 -26.49 2.72
C LEU A 380 4.84 -27.40 1.94
N GLN A 381 4.79 -28.71 2.18
CA GLN A 381 5.70 -29.68 1.54
C GLN A 381 5.09 -30.44 0.37
N ASP A 382 3.81 -30.76 0.44
CA ASP A 382 3.07 -31.46 -0.61
C ASP A 382 1.63 -30.96 -0.64
N ILE A 383 1.00 -30.97 -1.81
CA ILE A 383 -0.45 -30.81 -1.93
C ILE A 383 -1.04 -32.18 -2.24
N ILE A 384 -1.70 -32.79 -1.25
CA ILE A 384 -2.27 -34.12 -1.40
C ILE A 384 -3.63 -34.07 -2.14
N TYR A 385 -4.07 -35.24 -2.61
CA TYR A 385 -5.37 -35.39 -3.25
C TYR A 385 -6.49 -34.85 -2.35
N GLY A 386 -7.36 -34.02 -2.92
CA GLY A 386 -8.51 -33.45 -2.24
C GLY A 386 -8.23 -32.24 -1.32
N SER A 387 -6.99 -31.79 -1.18
CA SER A 387 -6.68 -30.59 -0.38
C SER A 387 -7.21 -29.29 -1.00
N VAL A 388 -7.30 -29.22 -2.34
CA VAL A 388 -7.63 -27.98 -3.07
C VAL A 388 -8.67 -28.25 -4.18
N GLN A 389 -9.74 -28.97 -3.84
CA GLN A 389 -10.77 -29.39 -4.80
C GLN A 389 -12.12 -28.70 -4.57
N GLY A 390 -12.89 -28.55 -5.65
CA GLY A 390 -14.34 -28.30 -5.58
C GLY A 390 -14.78 -26.89 -5.16
N HIS A 391 -13.88 -25.92 -5.07
CA HIS A 391 -14.25 -24.57 -4.66
C HIS A 391 -14.86 -23.78 -5.83
N SER A 392 -16.15 -23.45 -5.70
CA SER A 392 -16.96 -22.90 -6.81
C SER A 392 -16.58 -21.49 -7.27
N ARG A 393 -15.86 -20.71 -6.45
CA ARG A 393 -15.64 -19.27 -6.65
C ARG A 393 -14.19 -18.81 -6.59
N LEU A 394 -13.24 -19.69 -6.25
CA LEU A 394 -11.85 -19.26 -6.09
C LEU A 394 -11.28 -18.88 -7.46
N GLU A 395 -10.75 -17.67 -7.58
CA GLU A 395 -10.21 -17.12 -8.83
C GLU A 395 -8.69 -17.09 -8.84
N MET A 396 -8.07 -16.88 -7.68
CA MET A 396 -6.61 -16.76 -7.55
C MET A 396 -6.13 -17.58 -6.35
N LEU A 397 -5.10 -18.39 -6.57
CA LEU A 397 -4.46 -19.19 -5.55
C LEU A 397 -2.93 -19.03 -5.63
N TYR A 398 -2.35 -18.45 -4.58
CA TYR A 398 -0.93 -18.19 -4.47
C TYR A 398 -0.28 -19.16 -3.47
N LEU A 399 0.68 -19.94 -3.97
CA LEU A 399 1.40 -21.01 -3.27
C LEU A 399 2.93 -20.88 -3.47
N GLU A 400 3.39 -19.76 -4.03
CA GLU A 400 4.80 -19.51 -4.28
C GLU A 400 5.63 -19.45 -2.99
N HIS A 401 6.93 -19.69 -3.08
CA HIS A 401 7.86 -19.67 -1.94
C HIS A 401 7.47 -20.65 -0.81
N ASN A 402 6.98 -21.83 -1.15
CA ASN A 402 6.77 -22.93 -0.20
C ASN A 402 7.88 -24.00 -0.38
N LYS A 403 7.68 -25.19 0.16
CA LYS A 403 8.58 -26.35 0.03
C LYS A 403 7.95 -27.46 -0.80
N LEU A 404 7.05 -27.12 -1.73
CA LEU A 404 6.24 -28.10 -2.46
C LEU A 404 7.13 -28.99 -3.33
N GLN A 405 7.12 -30.28 -3.07
CA GLN A 405 7.81 -31.30 -3.87
C GLN A 405 6.84 -32.03 -4.78
N ARG A 406 5.59 -32.21 -4.33
CA ARG A 406 4.56 -32.96 -5.05
C ARG A 406 3.23 -32.22 -5.06
N VAL A 407 2.58 -32.24 -6.22
CA VAL A 407 1.16 -31.91 -6.38
C VAL A 407 0.46 -33.21 -6.75
N GLY A 408 -0.55 -33.58 -5.97
CA GLY A 408 -1.36 -34.77 -6.22
C GLY A 408 -2.10 -34.69 -7.56
N ARG A 409 -2.41 -35.86 -8.12
CA ARG A 409 -3.33 -35.94 -9.26
C ARG A 409 -4.68 -35.38 -8.86
N GLU A 410 -5.35 -34.71 -9.79
CA GLU A 410 -6.72 -34.22 -9.61
C GLU A 410 -6.89 -33.26 -8.42
N THR A 411 -5.80 -32.74 -7.85
CA THR A 411 -5.81 -31.88 -6.67
C THR A 411 -6.65 -30.63 -6.88
N PHE A 412 -6.69 -30.08 -8.10
CA PHE A 412 -7.46 -28.88 -8.45
C PHE A 412 -8.77 -29.15 -9.20
N THR A 413 -9.26 -30.39 -9.16
CA THR A 413 -10.49 -30.76 -9.87
C THR A 413 -11.69 -29.95 -9.35
N ALA A 414 -12.62 -29.62 -10.26
CA ALA A 414 -13.84 -28.88 -9.97
C ALA A 414 -13.60 -27.48 -9.36
N MET A 415 -12.57 -26.78 -9.86
CA MET A 415 -12.28 -25.36 -9.56
C MET A 415 -12.65 -24.47 -10.77
N PRO A 416 -13.95 -24.29 -11.10
CA PRO A 416 -14.39 -23.74 -12.37
C PRO A 416 -14.04 -22.26 -12.60
N MET A 417 -13.72 -21.52 -11.53
CA MET A 417 -13.44 -20.09 -11.58
C MET A 417 -11.95 -19.75 -11.45
N LEU A 418 -11.07 -20.75 -11.26
CA LEU A 418 -9.65 -20.50 -11.03
C LEU A 418 -8.99 -19.98 -12.31
N ARG A 419 -8.46 -18.76 -12.23
CA ARG A 419 -7.84 -18.02 -13.34
C ARG A 419 -6.34 -17.86 -13.19
N GLU A 420 -5.84 -17.80 -11.96
CA GLU A 420 -4.42 -17.64 -11.69
C GLU A 420 -3.94 -18.62 -10.62
N LEU A 421 -2.87 -19.34 -10.95
CA LEU A 421 -2.20 -20.28 -10.06
C LEU A 421 -0.71 -19.98 -10.05
N ARG A 422 -0.18 -19.64 -8.87
CA ARG A 422 1.24 -19.35 -8.67
C ARG A 422 1.87 -20.43 -7.79
N LEU A 423 2.89 -21.08 -8.31
CA LEU A 423 3.66 -22.15 -7.69
C LEU A 423 5.16 -21.87 -7.78
N ALA A 424 5.54 -20.63 -8.08
CA ALA A 424 6.92 -20.22 -8.22
C ALA A 424 7.75 -20.51 -6.96
N ASN A 425 9.04 -20.76 -7.13
CA ASN A 425 9.98 -20.93 -6.02
C ASN A 425 9.56 -22.04 -5.04
N ASN A 426 9.44 -23.25 -5.59
CA ASN A 426 9.15 -24.48 -4.87
C ASN A 426 10.20 -25.54 -5.25
N SER A 427 9.90 -26.83 -5.08
CA SER A 427 10.76 -27.96 -5.46
C SER A 427 10.06 -28.95 -6.38
N LEU A 428 9.11 -28.47 -7.20
CA LEU A 428 8.37 -29.29 -8.15
C LEU A 428 9.27 -29.77 -9.28
N SER A 429 9.04 -30.97 -9.80
CA SER A 429 9.84 -31.58 -10.87
C SER A 429 9.00 -32.51 -11.76
N ASN A 430 9.59 -33.01 -12.84
CA ASN A 430 8.94 -33.93 -13.77
C ASN A 430 8.69 -35.35 -13.23
N TYR A 431 9.25 -35.71 -12.06
CA TYR A 431 9.11 -37.05 -11.47
C TYR A 431 7.70 -37.33 -10.90
N LEU A 432 6.75 -36.41 -11.07
CA LEU A 432 5.37 -36.53 -10.64
C LEU A 432 4.50 -37.05 -11.78
N ALA A 433 3.57 -37.95 -11.47
CA ALA A 433 2.77 -38.62 -12.49
C ALA A 433 1.60 -37.72 -12.98
N ILE A 434 1.80 -37.07 -14.13
CA ILE A 434 0.90 -36.19 -14.93
C ILE A 434 -0.29 -36.98 -15.53
N PRO A 435 -1.53 -36.41 -15.70
CA PRO A 435 -1.90 -34.99 -15.86
C PRO A 435 -2.52 -34.31 -14.62
N LEU A 436 -1.91 -33.21 -14.17
CA LEU A 436 -2.05 -32.69 -12.80
C LEU A 436 -3.11 -31.59 -12.62
N TRP A 437 -3.38 -30.77 -13.64
CA TRP A 437 -4.09 -29.51 -13.43
C TRP A 437 -5.61 -29.65 -13.53
N ASN A 438 -6.12 -30.07 -14.70
CA ASN A 438 -7.57 -30.12 -14.98
C ASN A 438 -8.29 -28.78 -14.69
N LEU A 439 -7.73 -27.68 -15.23
CA LEU A 439 -8.18 -26.31 -14.98
C LEU A 439 -8.52 -25.60 -16.31
N PRO A 440 -9.71 -25.85 -16.88
CA PRO A 440 -10.03 -25.39 -18.23
C PRO A 440 -10.12 -23.87 -18.37
N MET A 441 -10.37 -23.15 -17.27
CA MET A 441 -10.53 -21.68 -17.23
C MET A 441 -9.26 -20.95 -16.77
N LEU A 442 -8.17 -21.66 -16.49
CA LEU A 442 -6.92 -21.05 -16.03
C LEU A 442 -6.34 -20.16 -17.12
N LYS A 443 -5.96 -18.94 -16.75
CA LYS A 443 -5.37 -17.94 -17.65
C LYS A 443 -3.89 -17.71 -17.38
N GLY A 444 -3.46 -17.81 -16.14
CA GLY A 444 -2.07 -17.65 -15.73
C GLY A 444 -1.58 -18.84 -14.91
N LEU A 445 -0.46 -19.43 -15.34
CA LEU A 445 0.27 -20.45 -14.60
C LEU A 445 1.72 -20.04 -14.46
N ASP A 446 2.17 -19.90 -13.22
CA ASP A 446 3.56 -19.63 -12.86
C ASP A 446 4.13 -20.82 -12.09
N ILE A 447 5.08 -21.52 -12.70
CA ILE A 447 5.85 -22.63 -12.14
C ILE A 447 7.36 -22.34 -12.22
N SER A 448 7.74 -21.07 -12.29
CA SER A 448 9.13 -20.60 -12.31
C SER A 448 9.89 -21.00 -11.03
N PHE A 449 11.22 -20.97 -11.07
CA PHE A 449 12.06 -21.29 -9.89
C PHE A 449 11.71 -22.65 -9.27
N ASN A 450 11.60 -23.69 -10.10
CA ASN A 450 11.36 -25.08 -9.66
C ASN A 450 12.49 -25.99 -10.18
N LYS A 451 12.25 -27.30 -10.26
CA LYS A 451 13.21 -28.32 -10.67
C LYS A 451 12.72 -29.12 -11.88
N PHE A 452 11.97 -28.49 -12.78
CA PHE A 452 11.56 -29.13 -14.03
C PHE A 452 12.76 -29.27 -14.99
N ASP A 453 12.95 -30.45 -15.56
CA ASP A 453 14.03 -30.79 -16.50
C ASP A 453 13.53 -31.02 -17.94
N LYS A 454 12.21 -31.21 -18.10
CA LYS A 454 11.55 -31.42 -19.39
C LYS A 454 10.22 -30.68 -19.45
N LEU A 455 9.85 -30.24 -20.65
CA LEU A 455 8.52 -29.72 -20.92
C LEU A 455 7.84 -30.59 -21.97
N GLU A 456 6.83 -31.35 -21.54
CA GLU A 456 6.08 -32.32 -22.35
C GLU A 456 4.65 -31.82 -22.60
N ARG A 457 4.07 -32.19 -23.76
CA ARG A 457 2.67 -31.84 -24.12
C ARG A 457 1.65 -32.09 -23.02
N ARG A 458 1.77 -33.22 -22.32
CA ARG A 458 0.81 -33.62 -21.27
C ARG A 458 0.74 -32.66 -20.09
N MET A 459 1.78 -31.83 -19.87
CA MET A 459 1.82 -30.85 -18.79
C MET A 459 0.79 -29.72 -18.98
N LEU A 460 0.53 -29.31 -20.23
CA LEU A 460 -0.37 -28.19 -20.55
C LEU A 460 -1.68 -28.63 -21.22
N ALA A 461 -1.81 -29.91 -21.57
CA ALA A 461 -2.96 -30.48 -22.30
C ALA A 461 -4.35 -30.18 -21.70
N THR A 462 -4.43 -29.83 -20.41
CA THR A 462 -5.71 -29.55 -19.70
C THR A 462 -5.95 -28.07 -19.42
N LEU A 463 -5.25 -27.17 -20.12
CA LEU A 463 -5.27 -25.71 -19.89
C LEU A 463 -5.62 -24.90 -21.16
N PRO A 464 -6.73 -25.17 -21.87
CA PRO A 464 -7.05 -24.54 -23.17
C PRO A 464 -7.20 -23.01 -23.14
N SER A 465 -7.50 -22.43 -21.98
CA SER A 465 -7.67 -20.97 -21.80
C SER A 465 -6.40 -20.23 -21.39
N LEU A 466 -5.26 -20.94 -21.30
CA LEU A 466 -4.02 -20.37 -20.78
C LEU A 466 -3.51 -19.25 -21.69
N ARG A 467 -3.16 -18.12 -21.07
CA ARG A 467 -2.64 -16.91 -21.73
C ARG A 467 -1.22 -16.57 -21.29
N ARG A 468 -0.89 -16.79 -20.03
CA ARG A 468 0.45 -16.56 -19.47
C ARG A 468 0.99 -17.85 -18.90
N PHE A 469 2.19 -18.20 -19.34
CA PHE A 469 2.91 -19.37 -18.84
C PHE A 469 4.36 -19.01 -18.53
N ASP A 470 4.74 -19.18 -17.26
CA ASP A 470 6.10 -18.97 -16.80
C ASP A 470 6.68 -20.27 -16.21
N ILE A 471 7.76 -20.74 -16.81
CA ILE A 471 8.58 -21.87 -16.35
C ILE A 471 10.06 -21.46 -16.29
N SER A 472 10.34 -20.16 -16.18
CA SER A 472 11.70 -19.64 -16.08
C SER A 472 12.42 -20.15 -14.83
N HIS A 473 13.76 -20.05 -14.81
CA HIS A 473 14.58 -20.49 -13.67
C HIS A 473 14.32 -21.95 -13.26
N ASN A 474 14.29 -22.84 -14.25
CA ASN A 474 14.20 -24.28 -14.04
C ASN A 474 15.46 -24.96 -14.63
N ALA A 475 15.42 -26.27 -14.84
CA ALA A 475 16.50 -27.04 -15.44
C ALA A 475 16.10 -27.63 -16.81
N VAL A 476 15.11 -27.04 -17.49
CA VAL A 476 14.50 -27.60 -18.71
C VAL A 476 15.55 -27.71 -19.80
N SER A 477 15.79 -28.93 -20.26
CA SER A 477 16.75 -29.25 -21.33
C SER A 477 16.09 -29.78 -22.59
N SER A 478 14.90 -30.38 -22.45
CA SER A 478 14.12 -30.94 -23.55
C SER A 478 12.73 -30.30 -23.61
N LEU A 479 12.37 -29.81 -24.80
CA LEU A 479 11.07 -29.22 -25.12
C LEU A 479 10.40 -30.02 -26.24
N ASP A 480 9.26 -30.64 -25.95
CA ASP A 480 8.48 -31.38 -26.96
C ASP A 480 7.91 -30.40 -28.02
N PRO A 481 8.07 -30.64 -29.33
CA PRO A 481 7.51 -29.78 -30.39
C PRO A 481 6.00 -29.58 -30.33
N THR A 482 5.27 -30.47 -29.64
CA THR A 482 3.82 -30.43 -29.49
C THR A 482 3.38 -29.87 -28.13
N THR A 483 4.30 -29.32 -27.34
CA THR A 483 4.04 -28.84 -25.97
C THR A 483 2.84 -27.90 -25.87
N PHE A 484 2.76 -26.91 -26.77
CA PHE A 484 1.78 -25.82 -26.69
C PHE A 484 0.55 -26.03 -27.59
N ILE A 485 0.40 -27.21 -28.20
CA ILE A 485 -0.68 -27.46 -29.17
C ILE A 485 -2.08 -27.33 -28.56
N ASP A 486 -2.20 -27.68 -27.28
CA ASP A 486 -3.46 -27.65 -26.53
C ASP A 486 -3.68 -26.30 -25.81
N THR A 487 -2.79 -25.32 -26.00
CA THR A 487 -2.83 -23.97 -25.41
C THR A 487 -2.74 -22.86 -26.48
N PRO A 488 -3.68 -22.77 -27.43
CA PRO A 488 -3.60 -21.88 -28.59
C PRO A 488 -3.77 -20.39 -28.27
N ASN A 489 -4.18 -20.06 -27.04
CA ASN A 489 -4.45 -18.69 -26.59
C ASN A 489 -3.28 -18.08 -25.81
N LEU A 490 -2.10 -18.70 -25.81
CA LEU A 490 -0.92 -18.14 -25.15
C LEU A 490 -0.54 -16.80 -25.76
N GLU A 491 -0.36 -15.81 -24.88
CA GLU A 491 0.00 -14.42 -25.16
C GLU A 491 1.43 -14.14 -24.67
N HIS A 492 1.81 -14.70 -23.52
CA HIS A 492 3.14 -14.55 -22.93
C HIS A 492 3.70 -15.92 -22.52
N ILE A 493 4.92 -16.21 -23.00
CA ILE A 493 5.65 -17.42 -22.63
C ILE A 493 7.05 -17.01 -22.15
N ASN A 494 7.36 -17.41 -20.92
CA ASN A 494 8.69 -17.23 -20.34
C ASN A 494 9.32 -18.60 -20.05
N ILE A 495 10.38 -18.92 -20.81
CA ILE A 495 11.21 -20.11 -20.65
C ILE A 495 12.67 -19.75 -20.37
N SER A 496 12.94 -18.50 -19.95
CA SER A 496 14.29 -18.02 -19.69
C SER A 496 14.97 -18.73 -18.52
N HIS A 497 16.29 -18.62 -18.40
CA HIS A 497 17.05 -19.25 -17.31
C HIS A 497 16.80 -20.77 -17.21
N ASN A 498 16.96 -21.46 -18.33
CA ASN A 498 16.84 -22.92 -18.45
C ASN A 498 18.09 -23.49 -19.17
N ASN A 499 18.05 -24.78 -19.52
CA ASN A 499 19.15 -25.50 -20.18
C ASN A 499 18.81 -25.88 -21.63
N ILE A 500 17.97 -25.11 -22.32
CA ILE A 500 17.46 -25.47 -23.65
C ILE A 500 18.52 -25.22 -24.72
N ASP A 501 18.90 -26.27 -25.46
CA ASP A 501 19.93 -26.19 -26.51
C ASP A 501 19.36 -25.83 -27.90
N SER A 502 18.09 -26.19 -28.15
CA SER A 502 17.39 -25.88 -29.40
C SER A 502 15.87 -25.91 -29.20
N ILE A 503 15.15 -25.15 -30.03
CA ILE A 503 13.68 -25.15 -30.08
C ILE A 503 13.29 -25.52 -31.50
N ASN A 504 12.41 -26.51 -31.64
CA ASN A 504 11.89 -26.90 -32.95
C ASN A 504 11.04 -25.76 -33.55
N SER A 505 11.19 -25.50 -34.84
CA SER A 505 10.46 -24.43 -35.53
C SER A 505 8.95 -24.63 -35.50
N LEU A 506 8.45 -25.85 -35.39
CA LEU A 506 7.01 -26.14 -35.32
C LEU A 506 6.38 -25.86 -33.94
N THR A 507 7.19 -25.64 -32.90
CA THR A 507 6.71 -25.51 -31.52
C THR A 507 5.81 -24.30 -31.31
N LEU A 508 6.06 -23.20 -32.04
CA LEU A 508 5.43 -21.90 -31.80
C LEU A 508 4.50 -21.44 -32.95
N THR A 509 4.50 -22.15 -34.09
CA THR A 509 3.83 -21.70 -35.33
C THR A 509 2.32 -21.53 -35.20
N HIS A 510 1.69 -22.22 -34.25
CA HIS A 510 0.25 -22.23 -34.05
C HIS A 510 -0.22 -21.21 -33.01
N LEU A 511 0.69 -20.49 -32.36
CA LEU A 511 0.38 -19.54 -31.28
C LEU A 511 0.11 -18.14 -31.83
N TYR A 512 -1.01 -17.98 -32.52
CA TYR A 512 -1.35 -16.75 -33.25
C TYR A 512 -1.53 -15.51 -32.37
N HIS A 513 -1.75 -15.70 -31.06
CA HIS A 513 -1.90 -14.62 -30.08
C HIS A 513 -0.62 -14.33 -29.30
N LEU A 514 0.47 -15.07 -29.55
CA LEU A 514 1.72 -14.89 -28.83
C LEU A 514 2.32 -13.52 -29.15
N TYR A 515 2.37 -12.69 -28.13
CA TYR A 515 2.81 -11.32 -28.18
C TYR A 515 4.22 -11.16 -27.60
N GLU A 516 4.57 -11.96 -26.59
CA GLU A 516 5.86 -11.92 -25.92
C GLU A 516 6.43 -13.32 -25.68
N PHE A 517 7.69 -13.49 -26.05
CA PHE A 517 8.42 -14.74 -25.89
C PHE A 517 9.82 -14.45 -25.34
N ASP A 518 10.11 -14.99 -24.16
CA ASP A 518 11.42 -14.90 -23.52
C ASP A 518 12.06 -16.27 -23.40
N ALA A 519 13.18 -16.46 -24.12
CA ALA A 519 14.05 -17.62 -24.03
C ALA A 519 15.50 -17.23 -23.70
N SER A 520 15.69 -16.10 -23.04
CA SER A 520 17.00 -15.60 -22.61
C SER A 520 17.65 -16.54 -21.60
N TYR A 521 18.98 -16.45 -21.42
CA TYR A 521 19.71 -17.28 -20.46
C TYR A 521 19.47 -18.78 -20.64
N ASN A 522 19.57 -19.25 -21.89
CA ASN A 522 19.51 -20.66 -22.26
C ASN A 522 20.82 -21.08 -22.94
N ARG A 523 20.81 -22.19 -23.69
CA ARG A 523 21.98 -22.72 -24.42
C ARG A 523 21.72 -22.78 -25.93
N LEU A 524 20.82 -21.93 -26.44
CA LEU A 524 20.38 -21.97 -27.83
C LEU A 524 21.55 -21.71 -28.78
N ASN A 525 21.88 -22.69 -29.63
CA ASN A 525 22.99 -22.58 -30.59
C ASN A 525 22.56 -21.93 -31.91
N HIS A 526 21.24 -21.88 -32.17
CA HIS A 526 20.65 -21.35 -33.39
C HIS A 526 19.49 -20.40 -33.04
N PHE A 527 19.23 -19.46 -33.94
CA PHE A 527 18.06 -18.59 -33.83
C PHE A 527 16.76 -19.41 -33.82
N VAL A 528 15.77 -18.97 -33.04
CA VAL A 528 14.49 -19.68 -32.89
C VAL A 528 13.57 -19.37 -34.08
N GLY A 529 13.43 -20.34 -34.99
CA GLY A 529 12.55 -20.22 -36.16
C GLY A 529 11.07 -20.48 -35.84
N GLY A 530 10.20 -20.17 -36.81
CA GLY A 530 8.76 -20.45 -36.70
C GLY A 530 7.98 -19.57 -35.73
N MET A 531 8.49 -18.38 -35.42
CA MET A 531 7.79 -17.38 -34.61
C MET A 531 6.51 -16.88 -35.31
N PRO A 532 5.41 -16.68 -34.56
CA PRO A 532 4.17 -16.17 -35.13
C PRO A 532 4.30 -14.68 -35.50
N ARG A 533 3.60 -14.25 -36.55
CA ARG A 533 3.71 -12.86 -37.08
C ARG A 533 3.24 -11.76 -36.12
N ALA A 534 2.50 -12.14 -35.08
CA ALA A 534 1.97 -11.23 -34.05
C ALA A 534 2.98 -10.92 -32.93
N ILE A 535 4.14 -11.60 -32.90
CA ILE A 535 5.15 -11.38 -31.87
C ILE A 535 5.65 -9.93 -31.88
N GLU A 536 5.63 -9.28 -30.72
CA GLU A 536 6.10 -7.91 -30.54
C GLU A 536 7.41 -7.82 -29.76
N TYR A 537 7.61 -8.71 -28.77
CA TYR A 537 8.79 -8.72 -27.91
C TYR A 537 9.43 -10.11 -27.93
N LEU A 538 10.67 -10.17 -28.42
CA LEU A 538 11.44 -11.40 -28.51
C LEU A 538 12.77 -11.24 -27.78
N TYR A 539 12.92 -11.98 -26.67
CA TYR A 539 14.13 -11.97 -25.86
C TYR A 539 14.88 -13.29 -26.01
N LEU A 540 16.11 -13.20 -26.49
CA LEU A 540 17.03 -14.31 -26.77
C LEU A 540 18.43 -14.02 -26.21
N SER A 541 18.58 -13.06 -25.29
CA SER A 541 19.88 -12.69 -24.76
C SER A 541 20.52 -13.80 -23.94
N HIS A 542 21.85 -13.74 -23.76
CA HIS A 542 22.60 -14.73 -22.98
C HIS A 542 22.39 -16.18 -23.48
N ASN A 543 22.53 -16.39 -24.79
CA ASN A 543 22.47 -17.69 -25.45
C ASN A 543 23.79 -17.99 -26.19
N LYS A 544 23.81 -19.01 -27.06
CA LYS A 544 24.98 -19.42 -27.85
C LYS A 544 24.75 -19.23 -29.36
N ILE A 545 23.86 -18.31 -29.74
CA ILE A 545 23.49 -18.10 -31.14
C ILE A 545 24.69 -17.49 -31.87
N MET A 546 25.19 -18.17 -32.91
CA MET A 546 26.39 -17.72 -33.65
C MET A 546 26.07 -16.83 -34.86
N SER A 547 24.86 -16.91 -35.39
CA SER A 547 24.44 -16.15 -36.57
C SER A 547 22.92 -15.95 -36.58
N LEU A 548 22.49 -14.80 -37.09
CA LEU A 548 21.09 -14.56 -37.42
C LEU A 548 20.70 -15.27 -38.74
N PRO A 549 19.40 -15.54 -38.96
CA PRO A 549 18.90 -16.08 -40.23
C PRO A 549 19.30 -15.22 -41.44
N SER A 550 19.55 -15.87 -42.58
CA SER A 550 19.83 -15.18 -43.85
C SER A 550 18.56 -14.57 -44.46
N ASP A 551 18.71 -13.66 -45.42
CA ASP A 551 17.61 -13.01 -46.16
C ASP A 551 16.63 -13.97 -46.83
N SER A 552 17.10 -15.17 -47.17
CA SER A 552 16.26 -16.22 -47.75
C SER A 552 15.33 -16.90 -46.74
N SER A 553 15.55 -16.69 -45.43
CA SER A 553 14.71 -17.25 -44.37
C SER A 553 13.53 -16.34 -44.05
N THR A 554 12.37 -16.95 -43.82
CA THR A 554 11.18 -16.25 -43.33
C THR A 554 11.18 -16.04 -41.82
N ASP A 555 12.18 -16.54 -41.08
CA ASP A 555 12.20 -16.52 -39.61
C ASP A 555 12.27 -15.10 -39.03
N LEU A 556 12.86 -14.14 -39.74
CA LEU A 556 12.90 -12.72 -39.37
C LEU A 556 11.79 -11.89 -40.04
N HIS A 557 10.83 -12.52 -40.73
CA HIS A 557 9.67 -11.81 -41.30
C HIS A 557 8.59 -11.56 -40.24
N LEU A 558 8.93 -10.75 -39.24
CA LEU A 558 8.12 -10.46 -38.06
C LEU A 558 7.64 -9.00 -38.09
N PRO A 559 6.53 -8.69 -38.79
CA PRO A 559 6.13 -7.30 -39.05
C PRO A 559 5.67 -6.54 -37.81
N ALA A 560 5.25 -7.25 -36.76
CA ALA A 560 4.79 -6.65 -35.50
C ALA A 560 5.94 -6.44 -34.49
N LEU A 561 7.15 -6.93 -34.77
CA LEU A 561 8.24 -6.95 -33.81
C LEU A 561 8.72 -5.54 -33.47
N LYS A 562 8.65 -5.19 -32.19
CA LYS A 562 9.05 -3.89 -31.63
C LYS A 562 10.41 -3.96 -30.95
N LEU A 563 10.73 -5.10 -30.34
CA LEU A 563 11.98 -5.33 -29.62
C LEU A 563 12.52 -6.74 -29.93
N LEU A 564 13.79 -6.78 -30.34
CA LEU A 564 14.57 -8.01 -30.50
C LEU A 564 15.82 -7.89 -29.64
N ASP A 565 15.87 -8.63 -28.54
CA ASP A 565 17.07 -8.73 -27.71
C ASP A 565 17.84 -10.00 -28.04
N VAL A 566 19.02 -9.83 -28.66
CA VAL A 566 19.98 -10.91 -28.94
C VAL A 566 21.34 -10.62 -28.30
N SER A 567 21.37 -9.79 -27.25
CA SER A 567 22.62 -9.45 -26.54
C SER A 567 23.29 -10.70 -25.99
N ASP A 568 24.60 -10.61 -25.71
CA ASP A 568 25.34 -11.67 -25.02
C ASP A 568 25.21 -13.06 -25.69
N ASN A 569 25.26 -13.05 -27.03
CA ASN A 569 25.32 -14.23 -27.89
C ASN A 569 26.69 -14.29 -28.62
N GLY A 570 26.89 -15.31 -29.46
CA GLY A 570 28.08 -15.47 -30.31
C GLY A 570 27.96 -14.80 -31.69
N ILE A 571 27.08 -13.82 -31.86
CA ILE A 571 26.78 -13.22 -33.18
C ILE A 571 27.93 -12.28 -33.58
N HIS A 572 28.80 -12.75 -34.48
CA HIS A 572 29.91 -11.94 -34.99
C HIS A 572 29.57 -11.12 -36.22
N ARG A 573 28.53 -11.52 -36.97
CA ARG A 573 28.10 -10.86 -38.22
C ARG A 573 26.58 -10.90 -38.32
N VAL A 574 26.00 -9.77 -38.72
CA VAL A 574 24.60 -9.66 -39.13
C VAL A 574 24.57 -9.78 -40.65
N PRO A 575 23.85 -10.76 -41.23
CA PRO A 575 23.71 -10.86 -42.69
C PRO A 575 23.13 -9.55 -43.26
N ALA A 576 23.64 -9.12 -44.42
CA ALA A 576 23.09 -7.94 -45.10
C ALA A 576 21.61 -8.17 -45.40
N ASN A 577 20.76 -7.15 -45.22
CA ASN A 577 19.28 -7.14 -45.38
C ASN A 577 18.42 -8.02 -44.45
N SER A 578 19.00 -8.80 -43.52
CA SER A 578 18.21 -9.74 -42.70
C SER A 578 17.21 -9.05 -41.76
N LEU A 579 17.42 -7.77 -41.45
CA LEU A 579 16.57 -6.97 -40.56
C LEU A 579 15.58 -6.07 -41.32
N THR A 580 15.58 -6.08 -42.65
CA THR A 580 14.77 -5.14 -43.46
C THR A 580 13.26 -5.34 -43.33
N ALA A 581 12.82 -6.52 -42.92
CA ALA A 581 11.40 -6.83 -42.71
C ALA A 581 10.85 -6.34 -41.35
N LEU A 582 11.71 -5.82 -40.46
CA LEU A 582 11.38 -5.46 -39.08
C LEU A 582 11.10 -3.95 -38.95
N ASN A 583 10.04 -3.49 -39.61
CA ASN A 583 9.74 -2.05 -39.75
C ASN A 583 9.41 -1.31 -38.44
N LEU A 584 9.02 -2.04 -37.40
CA LEU A 584 8.61 -1.47 -36.10
C LEU A 584 9.70 -1.60 -35.03
N LEU A 585 10.87 -2.16 -35.37
CA LEU A 585 11.99 -2.36 -34.47
C LEU A 585 12.52 -1.00 -34.01
N ARG A 586 12.53 -0.77 -32.69
CA ARG A 586 12.96 0.49 -32.07
C ARG A 586 14.39 0.47 -31.57
#